data_AF-A0A0L1J062-F1
#
_entry.id   AF-A0A0L1J062-F1
#
_cell.length_a   1.000
_cell.length_b   1.000
_cell.length_c   1.000
_cell.angle_alpha   90.00
_cell.angle_beta   90.00
_cell.angle_gamma   90.00
#
_symmetry.space_group_name_H-M   'P 1'
#
loop_
_entity.id
_entity.type
_entity.pdbx_description
1 polymer ?
#
loop_
_entity_poly.entity_id
_entity_poly.type
_entity_poly.pdbx_seq_one_letter_code
_entity_poly.pdbx_strand_id
1 'polypeptide(L)'
;MHDPTSTTRRISSSALAIANSHNVSQPLDPVGPLKVTLDYGLATTWPNPQDVHDNTAHRNWQYSSHIVFANRVGDSDQSNPPISDGQLWQIGRDAVDELIRDRIRYGTTSYSQPKAMTVLAWGNEIILASSMKGAGSFSYDFLGGDTPVGRSLQQCQMVWRDTSLPDKDKTQMHNKNGNCTELMAVNLYYKNNAINLRDQKARIGTWVNGTHGWKKKDPCGSDSQDFWGCNLFTANQGLKVLEKETPEEPYTLATLAGGPTIQDQIQLCGGQPRVFSG
;
A
#
# COMPACT_ATOMS: atom_id res chain seq x y z
N MET A 1 -32.25 12.79 67.36
CA MET A 1 -32.15 13.02 65.91
C MET A 1 -30.88 13.80 65.64
N HIS A 2 -29.79 13.13 65.26
CA HIS A 2 -28.76 13.65 64.35
C HIS A 2 -27.72 12.54 64.14
N ASP A 3 -27.59 12.15 62.88
CA ASP A 3 -26.85 11.01 62.34
C ASP A 3 -25.46 11.51 61.88
N PRO A 4 -24.35 10.77 62.11
CA PRO A 4 -23.01 11.26 61.78
C PRO A 4 -22.60 10.93 60.34
N THR A 5 -22.21 11.99 59.62
CA THR A 5 -21.10 12.03 58.65
C THR A 5 -20.90 10.85 57.69
N SER A 6 -21.67 10.87 56.59
CA SER A 6 -21.31 10.19 55.34
C SER A 6 -20.06 10.81 54.71
N THR A 7 -18.94 10.08 54.76
CA THR A 7 -17.71 10.42 54.04
C THR A 7 -17.73 9.72 52.67
N THR A 8 -18.24 10.41 51.65
CA THR A 8 -18.18 9.94 50.27
C THR A 8 -16.73 10.03 49.76
N ARG A 9 -16.00 8.91 49.77
CA ARG A 9 -14.73 8.77 49.06
C ARG A 9 -14.96 9.02 47.57
N ARG A 10 -14.48 10.15 47.06
CA ARG A 10 -14.21 10.33 45.63
C ARG A 10 -13.12 9.33 45.25
N ILE A 11 -13.52 8.27 44.55
CA ILE A 11 -12.57 7.47 43.77
C ILE A 11 -12.07 8.41 42.68
N SER A 12 -10.84 8.89 42.85
CA SER A 12 -10.11 9.57 41.79
C SER A 12 -9.95 8.56 40.66
N SER A 13 -10.75 8.71 39.61
CA SER A 13 -10.50 8.10 38.32
C SER A 13 -9.20 8.69 37.79
N SER A 14 -8.08 8.05 38.13
CA SER A 14 -6.83 8.25 37.44
C SER A 14 -7.06 7.78 36.01
N ALA A 15 -7.28 8.75 35.12
CA ALA A 15 -7.34 8.54 33.69
C ALA A 15 -6.13 7.69 33.28
N LEU A 16 -6.41 6.54 32.64
CA LEU A 16 -5.41 5.85 31.85
C LEU A 16 -4.90 6.85 30.82
N ALA A 17 -3.69 7.35 31.02
CA ALA A 17 -2.88 7.84 29.92
C ALA A 17 -2.64 6.62 29.01
N ILE A 18 -3.42 6.49 27.94
CA ILE A 18 -3.09 5.58 26.85
C ILE A 18 -1.80 6.14 26.25
N ALA A 19 -0.67 5.61 26.69
CA ALA A 19 0.59 5.86 26.02
C ALA A 19 0.42 5.42 24.56
N ASN A 20 0.56 6.37 23.64
CA ASN A 20 0.61 6.16 22.19
C ASN A 20 1.90 5.40 21.82
N SER A 21 2.08 4.18 22.31
CA SER A 21 3.22 3.33 21.96
C SER A 21 2.78 2.30 20.93
N HIS A 22 3.15 2.49 19.67
CA HIS A 22 3.08 1.40 18.70
C HIS A 22 4.06 0.30 19.09
N ASN A 23 3.63 -0.96 19.09
CA ASN A 23 4.49 -2.07 19.45
C ASN A 23 5.01 -2.78 18.19
N VAL A 24 6.25 -2.46 17.80
CA VAL A 24 6.97 -3.13 16.71
C VAL A 24 8.15 -3.96 17.25
N SER A 25 8.07 -4.48 18.48
CA SER A 25 9.16 -5.29 19.06
C SER A 25 9.41 -6.60 18.33
N GLN A 26 8.39 -7.10 17.63
CA GLN A 26 8.45 -8.28 16.78
C GLN A 26 7.47 -8.15 15.61
N PRO A 27 7.74 -8.81 14.47
CA PRO A 27 6.76 -8.91 13.41
C PRO A 27 5.56 -9.74 13.88
N LEU A 28 4.36 -9.28 13.56
CA LEU A 28 3.11 -10.00 13.78
C LEU A 28 2.75 -10.82 12.54
N ASP A 29 2.10 -11.96 12.73
CA ASP A 29 1.50 -12.72 11.63
C ASP A 29 0.24 -12.02 11.11
N PRO A 30 -0.01 -12.04 9.78
CA PRO A 30 -1.21 -11.48 9.19
C PRO A 30 -2.48 -12.22 9.67
N VAL A 31 -3.57 -11.47 9.87
CA VAL A 31 -4.82 -12.03 10.40
C VAL A 31 -5.82 -12.41 9.31
N GLY A 32 -5.86 -11.65 8.21
CA GLY A 32 -6.87 -11.86 7.19
C GLY A 32 -6.46 -12.85 6.09
N PRO A 33 -7.43 -13.33 5.29
CA PRO A 33 -7.19 -14.31 4.23
C PRO A 33 -6.24 -13.80 3.14
N LEU A 34 -6.19 -12.49 2.85
CA LEU A 34 -5.29 -11.91 1.85
C LEU A 34 -3.86 -11.71 2.36
N LYS A 35 -3.64 -11.97 3.66
CA LYS A 35 -2.36 -11.92 4.35
C LYS A 35 -1.68 -10.55 4.31
N VAL A 36 -2.44 -9.46 4.20
CA VAL A 36 -1.89 -8.10 4.21
C VAL A 36 -1.31 -7.80 5.59
N THR A 37 -0.03 -7.44 5.63
CA THR A 37 0.65 -7.10 6.88
C THR A 37 1.68 -5.99 6.69
N LEU A 38 2.10 -5.37 7.80
CA LEU A 38 3.16 -4.38 7.85
C LEU A 38 4.44 -4.91 7.20
N ASP A 39 5.05 -4.11 6.33
CA ASP A 39 6.45 -4.28 5.95
C ASP A 39 7.33 -3.92 7.14
N TYR A 40 7.59 -4.95 7.96
CA TYR A 40 8.31 -4.80 9.21
C TYR A 40 9.75 -4.34 9.01
N GLY A 41 10.41 -4.81 7.94
CA GLY A 41 11.77 -4.41 7.60
C GLY A 41 11.82 -2.92 7.26
N LEU A 42 10.87 -2.41 6.45
CA LEU A 42 10.74 -0.98 6.19
C LEU A 42 10.51 -0.17 7.47
N ALA A 43 9.66 -0.65 8.38
CA ALA A 43 9.30 0.07 9.60
C ALA A 43 10.42 0.12 10.66
N THR A 44 11.39 -0.79 10.60
CA THR A 44 12.41 -0.96 11.65
C THR A 44 13.83 -0.71 11.16
N THR A 45 14.10 -0.83 9.86
CA THR A 45 15.47 -0.76 9.31
C THR A 45 15.70 0.37 8.32
N TRP A 46 14.64 1.01 7.82
CA TRP A 46 14.74 2.02 6.76
C TRP A 46 14.33 3.42 7.23
N PRO A 47 15.06 4.49 6.84
CA PRO A 47 16.30 4.49 6.04
C PRO A 47 17.54 4.04 6.82
N ASN A 48 17.47 4.02 8.15
CA ASN A 48 18.49 3.51 9.03
C ASN A 48 17.83 2.62 10.10
N PRO A 49 18.55 1.64 10.68
CA PRO A 49 18.07 0.88 11.83
C PRO A 49 17.53 1.78 12.95
N GLN A 50 16.31 1.48 13.39
CA GLN A 50 15.63 2.19 14.48
C GLN A 50 15.42 1.22 15.65
N ASP A 51 15.58 1.72 16.89
CA ASP A 51 15.27 0.94 18.09
C ASP A 51 13.77 0.58 18.09
N VAL A 52 13.44 -0.71 18.10
CA VAL A 52 12.06 -1.22 18.08
C VAL A 52 11.27 -0.88 19.34
N HIS A 53 11.94 -0.49 20.42
CA HIS A 53 11.32 -0.05 21.67
C HIS A 53 11.14 1.48 21.74
N ASP A 54 11.70 2.22 20.78
CA ASP A 54 11.47 3.66 20.66
C ASP A 54 10.11 3.95 19.99
N ASN A 55 9.19 4.44 20.83
CA ASN A 55 7.84 4.82 20.43
C ASN A 55 7.76 6.26 19.86
N THR A 56 8.86 7.01 19.92
CA THR A 56 8.99 8.35 19.35
C THR A 56 9.62 8.34 17.96
N ALA A 57 10.21 7.21 17.56
CA ALA A 57 10.84 7.04 16.26
C ALA A 57 9.86 7.34 15.10
N HIS A 58 10.31 8.17 14.17
CA HIS A 58 9.60 8.45 12.93
C HIS A 58 9.77 7.28 11.94
N ARG A 59 8.83 6.34 12.02
CA ARG A 59 8.82 5.11 11.21
C ARG A 59 8.13 5.29 9.86
N ASN A 60 8.47 4.38 8.95
CA ASN A 60 7.79 4.21 7.68
C ASN A 60 6.80 3.06 7.74
N TRP A 61 5.57 3.33 7.36
CA TRP A 61 4.43 2.45 7.42
C TRP A 61 3.97 2.14 6.00
N GLN A 62 4.13 0.89 5.60
CA GLN A 62 3.67 0.33 4.34
C GLN A 62 3.17 -1.08 4.63
N TYR A 63 2.07 -1.46 4.00
CA TYR A 63 1.46 -2.77 4.18
C TYR A 63 1.34 -3.45 2.84
N SER A 64 1.65 -4.74 2.79
CA SER A 64 1.61 -5.49 1.55
C SER A 64 1.26 -6.96 1.78
N SER A 65 0.87 -7.61 0.68
CA SER A 65 0.92 -9.05 0.53
C SER A 65 1.16 -9.41 -0.93
N HIS A 66 1.62 -10.63 -1.14
CA HIS A 66 1.81 -11.22 -2.45
C HIS A 66 1.16 -12.61 -2.47
N ILE A 67 0.39 -12.85 -3.53
CA ILE A 67 -0.41 -14.06 -3.70
C ILE A 67 -0.11 -14.62 -5.08
N VAL A 68 0.31 -15.88 -5.12
CA VAL A 68 0.47 -16.66 -6.36
C VAL A 68 -0.66 -17.67 -6.42
N PHE A 69 -1.34 -17.73 -7.56
CA PHE A 69 -2.46 -18.62 -7.81
C PHE A 69 -2.04 -19.83 -8.65
N ALA A 70 -2.80 -20.92 -8.54
CA ALA A 70 -2.61 -22.13 -9.32
C ALA A 70 -2.80 -21.89 -10.83
N ASN A 71 -3.75 -21.03 -11.19
CA ASN A 71 -4.01 -20.62 -12.55
C ASN A 71 -3.81 -19.12 -12.74
N ARG A 72 -3.81 -18.71 -14.01
CA ARG A 72 -3.67 -17.30 -14.38
C ARG A 72 -4.80 -16.45 -13.81
N VAL A 73 -4.44 -15.25 -13.35
CA VAL A 73 -5.37 -14.21 -12.91
C VAL A 73 -5.96 -13.42 -14.09
N GLY A 74 -5.25 -13.39 -15.22
CA GLY A 74 -5.68 -12.74 -16.48
C GLY A 74 -4.94 -11.44 -16.78
N ASP A 75 -4.84 -11.14 -18.07
CA ASP A 75 -4.08 -9.99 -18.63
C ASP A 75 -5.03 -8.85 -19.05
N SER A 76 -4.46 -7.66 -19.25
CA SER A 76 -5.19 -6.44 -19.64
C SER A 76 -5.95 -6.52 -20.97
N ASP A 77 -5.50 -7.36 -21.90
CA ASP A 77 -6.04 -7.44 -23.27
C ASP A 77 -7.27 -8.37 -23.38
N GLN A 78 -7.58 -9.10 -22.32
CA GLN A 78 -8.69 -10.05 -22.30
C GLN A 78 -9.99 -9.32 -21.98
N SER A 79 -11.04 -9.57 -22.77
CA SER A 79 -12.37 -9.04 -22.48
C SER A 79 -12.99 -9.70 -21.24
N ASN A 80 -12.66 -10.97 -20.99
CA ASN A 80 -13.16 -11.78 -19.88
C ASN A 80 -11.98 -12.50 -19.19
N PRO A 81 -11.15 -11.77 -18.41
CA PRO A 81 -10.05 -12.38 -17.67
C PRO A 81 -10.57 -13.36 -16.60
N PRO A 82 -9.83 -14.43 -16.24
CA PRO A 82 -10.24 -15.40 -15.21
C PRO A 82 -10.60 -14.80 -13.85
N ILE A 83 -9.92 -13.71 -13.46
CA ILE A 83 -10.35 -12.84 -12.36
C ILE A 83 -10.85 -11.54 -12.99
N SER A 84 -12.12 -11.21 -12.76
CA SER A 84 -12.75 -10.00 -13.29
C SER A 84 -12.20 -8.73 -12.64
N ASP A 85 -12.38 -7.58 -13.30
CA ASP A 85 -11.99 -6.29 -12.73
C ASP A 85 -12.85 -5.96 -11.48
N GLY A 86 -14.11 -6.41 -11.43
CA GLY A 86 -14.96 -6.28 -10.25
C GLY A 86 -14.47 -7.11 -9.05
N GLN A 87 -13.94 -8.31 -9.30
CA GLN A 87 -13.31 -9.13 -8.25
C GLN A 87 -12.02 -8.49 -7.76
N LEU A 88 -11.19 -7.94 -8.66
CA LEU A 88 -9.99 -7.18 -8.26
C LEU A 88 -10.36 -5.98 -7.38
N TRP A 89 -11.45 -5.27 -7.69
CA TRP A 89 -11.94 -4.19 -6.84
C TRP A 89 -12.33 -4.65 -5.43
N GLN A 90 -13.06 -5.77 -5.32
CA GLN A 90 -13.44 -6.34 -4.02
C GLN A 90 -12.21 -6.83 -3.24
N ILE A 91 -11.24 -7.48 -3.89
CA ILE A 91 -9.97 -7.89 -3.26
C ILE A 91 -9.24 -6.66 -2.70
N GLY A 92 -9.15 -5.57 -3.47
CA GLY A 92 -8.54 -4.33 -3.02
C GLY A 92 -9.27 -3.70 -1.82
N ARG A 93 -10.60 -3.83 -1.75
CA ARG A 93 -11.42 -3.36 -0.62
C ARG A 93 -11.15 -4.18 0.65
N ASP A 94 -11.12 -5.50 0.52
CA ASP A 94 -10.82 -6.41 1.63
C ASP A 94 -9.38 -6.21 2.14
N ALA A 95 -8.43 -5.95 1.25
CA ALA A 95 -7.05 -5.61 1.59
C ALA A 95 -6.94 -4.34 2.44
N VAL A 96 -7.81 -3.34 2.20
CA VAL A 96 -7.90 -2.15 3.06
C VAL A 96 -8.32 -2.54 4.48
N ASP A 97 -9.31 -3.43 4.61
CA ASP A 97 -9.81 -3.84 5.93
C ASP A 97 -8.75 -4.65 6.70
N GLU A 98 -7.96 -5.47 6.00
CA GLU A 98 -6.79 -6.13 6.58
C GLU A 98 -5.70 -5.15 7.02
N LEU A 99 -5.33 -4.18 6.18
CA LEU A 99 -4.40 -3.10 6.56
C LEU A 99 -4.86 -2.40 7.84
N ILE A 100 -6.15 -2.04 7.93
CA ILE A 100 -6.71 -1.34 9.09
C ILE A 100 -6.62 -2.22 10.34
N ARG A 101 -6.95 -3.51 10.23
CA ARG A 101 -6.86 -4.46 11.35
C ARG A 101 -5.42 -4.65 11.80
N ASP A 102 -4.48 -4.84 10.87
CA ASP A 102 -3.07 -5.05 11.21
C ASP A 102 -2.45 -3.81 11.85
N ARG A 103 -2.76 -2.61 11.32
CA ARG A 103 -2.40 -1.32 11.93
C ARG A 103 -2.80 -1.24 13.41
N ILE A 104 -4.05 -1.60 13.74
CA ILE A 104 -4.58 -1.55 15.11
C ILE A 104 -3.78 -2.49 16.02
N ARG A 105 -3.40 -3.67 15.54
CA ARG A 105 -2.62 -4.65 16.33
C ARG A 105 -1.22 -4.15 16.66
N TYR A 106 -0.59 -3.44 15.74
CA TYR A 106 0.66 -2.73 16.01
C TYR A 106 0.49 -1.49 16.90
N GLY A 107 -0.73 -1.14 17.31
CA GLY A 107 -1.00 0.03 18.16
C GLY A 107 -0.72 1.37 17.47
N THR A 108 -0.65 1.39 16.13
CA THR A 108 -0.34 2.63 15.39
C THR A 108 -1.60 3.46 15.19
N THR A 109 -1.43 4.78 15.26
CA THR A 109 -2.54 5.74 15.17
C THR A 109 -3.14 5.79 13.76
N SER A 110 -4.38 6.27 13.65
CA SER A 110 -4.99 6.55 12.34
C SER A 110 -4.21 7.59 11.54
N TYR A 111 -3.43 8.46 12.19
CA TYR A 111 -2.54 9.38 11.51
C TYR A 111 -1.41 8.63 10.80
N SER A 112 -0.85 7.57 11.36
CA SER A 112 0.20 6.77 10.71
C SER A 112 -0.32 5.86 9.58
N GLN A 113 -1.64 5.72 9.44
CA GLN A 113 -2.24 4.87 8.43
C GLN A 113 -1.98 5.39 7.00
N PRO A 114 -1.50 4.52 6.09
CA PRO A 114 -1.57 4.78 4.66
C PRO A 114 -2.99 5.11 4.18
N LYS A 115 -3.08 6.03 3.22
CA LYS A 115 -4.38 6.51 2.69
C LYS A 115 -4.76 5.87 1.38
N ALA A 116 -3.97 4.95 0.85
CA ALA A 116 -4.27 4.27 -0.40
C ALA A 116 -3.82 2.80 -0.33
N MET A 117 -4.55 1.94 -1.04
CA MET A 117 -4.28 0.52 -1.21
C MET A 117 -4.54 0.16 -2.68
N THR A 118 -3.61 -0.56 -3.28
CA THR A 118 -3.64 -0.96 -4.67
C THR A 118 -3.63 -2.48 -4.79
N VAL A 119 -4.39 -2.98 -5.76
CA VAL A 119 -4.24 -4.32 -6.31
C VAL A 119 -3.50 -4.22 -7.65
N LEU A 120 -2.42 -4.98 -7.81
CA LEU A 120 -1.67 -5.15 -9.05
C LEU A 120 -1.74 -6.63 -9.44
N ALA A 121 -2.32 -6.94 -10.60
CA ALA A 121 -2.55 -8.30 -11.05
C ALA A 121 -1.90 -8.55 -12.42
N TRP A 122 -1.14 -9.64 -12.55
CA TRP A 122 -0.50 -10.08 -13.80
C TRP A 122 -0.27 -11.58 -13.78
N GLY A 123 -0.17 -12.24 -14.93
CA GLY A 123 0.20 -13.67 -14.99
C GLY A 123 -0.72 -14.54 -14.12
N ASN A 124 -0.17 -15.13 -13.06
CA ASN A 124 -0.87 -15.86 -11.99
C ASN A 124 -0.70 -15.21 -10.61
N GLU A 125 -0.37 -13.92 -10.54
CA GLU A 125 0.06 -13.24 -9.32
C GLU A 125 -0.76 -11.99 -9.03
N ILE A 126 -0.92 -11.70 -7.74
CA ILE A 126 -1.45 -10.44 -7.23
C ILE A 126 -0.50 -9.88 -6.18
N ILE A 127 -0.14 -8.59 -6.30
CA ILE A 127 0.42 -7.79 -5.21
C ILE A 127 -0.66 -6.86 -4.69
N LEU A 128 -0.83 -6.89 -3.37
CA LEU A 128 -1.56 -5.88 -2.62
C LEU A 128 -0.54 -4.99 -1.94
N ALA A 129 -0.62 -3.68 -2.15
CA ALA A 129 0.33 -2.76 -1.56
C ALA A 129 -0.37 -1.47 -1.17
N SER A 130 -0.05 -0.95 0.01
CA SER A 130 -0.47 0.38 0.40
C SER A 130 0.50 1.43 -0.11
N SER A 131 0.04 2.68 -0.14
CA SER A 131 0.94 3.85 -0.12
C SER A 131 1.88 3.77 1.10
N MET A 132 3.01 4.46 1.02
CA MET A 132 3.92 4.58 2.16
C MET A 132 3.61 5.87 2.94
N LYS A 133 3.65 5.77 4.27
CA LYS A 133 3.55 6.93 5.16
C LYS A 133 4.71 6.94 6.16
N GLY A 134 5.35 8.09 6.35
CA GLY A 134 6.48 8.21 7.27
C GLY A 134 7.51 9.19 6.76
N ALA A 135 8.76 8.97 7.15
CA ALA A 135 9.89 9.80 6.78
C ALA A 135 10.56 9.29 5.48
N GLY A 136 10.69 10.19 4.50
CA GLY A 136 11.44 9.93 3.26
C GLY A 136 10.59 9.43 2.09
N SER A 137 11.28 9.09 1.01
CA SER A 137 10.75 8.51 -0.22
C SER A 137 11.47 7.23 -0.56
N PHE A 138 10.81 6.07 -0.48
CA PHE A 138 11.47 4.83 -0.88
C PHE A 138 11.87 4.88 -2.36
N SER A 139 10.98 5.38 -3.23
CA SER A 139 11.23 5.43 -4.67
C SER A 139 12.38 6.35 -5.10
N TYR A 140 12.71 7.38 -4.31
CA TYR A 140 13.80 8.32 -4.63
C TYR A 140 15.06 8.11 -3.76
N ASP A 141 14.91 7.72 -2.50
CA ASP A 141 16.03 7.68 -1.56
C ASP A 141 16.70 6.29 -1.54
N PHE A 142 15.96 5.21 -1.79
CA PHE A 142 16.53 3.86 -1.82
C PHE A 142 17.48 3.71 -3.00
N LEU A 143 18.73 3.33 -2.72
CA LEU A 143 19.83 3.28 -3.69
C LEU A 143 20.00 4.57 -4.51
N GLY A 144 19.67 5.73 -3.91
CA GLY A 144 19.70 7.02 -4.61
C GLY A 144 18.74 7.10 -5.81
N GLY A 145 17.69 6.28 -5.82
CA GLY A 145 16.69 6.25 -6.89
C GLY A 145 17.12 5.45 -8.12
N ASP A 146 18.26 4.76 -8.09
CA ASP A 146 18.68 3.87 -9.18
C ASP A 146 17.99 2.50 -9.09
N THR A 147 16.66 2.54 -9.21
CA THR A 147 15.79 1.36 -9.32
C THR A 147 14.98 1.45 -10.61
N PRO A 148 14.40 0.34 -11.11
CA PRO A 148 13.49 0.41 -12.25
C PRO A 148 12.35 1.43 -12.06
N VAL A 149 11.81 1.54 -10.84
CA VAL A 149 10.78 2.55 -10.50
C VAL A 149 11.36 3.95 -10.50
N GLY A 150 12.50 4.18 -9.84
CA GLY A 150 13.13 5.49 -9.77
C GLY A 150 13.52 6.04 -11.15
N ARG A 151 14.08 5.20 -12.03
CA ARG A 151 14.36 5.55 -13.44
C ARG A 151 13.10 5.89 -14.22
N SER A 152 12.01 5.15 -14.00
CA SER A 152 10.72 5.42 -14.64
C SER A 152 10.12 6.75 -14.16
N LEU A 153 10.28 7.09 -12.88
CA LEU A 153 9.88 8.40 -12.35
C LEU A 153 10.71 9.54 -12.93
N GLN A 154 12.01 9.34 -13.16
CA GLN A 154 12.84 10.32 -13.86
C GLN A 154 12.35 10.56 -15.29
N GLN A 155 12.00 9.50 -16.02
CA GLN A 155 11.41 9.64 -17.36
C GLN A 155 10.08 10.42 -17.33
N CYS A 156 9.21 10.12 -16.37
CA CYS A 156 7.95 10.84 -16.21
C CYS A 156 8.18 12.33 -15.88
N GLN A 157 9.17 12.63 -15.03
CA GLN A 157 9.59 14.00 -14.72
C GLN A 157 10.06 14.75 -15.98
N MET A 158 10.84 14.09 -16.84
CA MET A 158 11.31 14.69 -18.11
C MET A 158 10.13 15.00 -19.03
N VAL A 159 9.26 14.01 -19.28
CA VAL A 159 8.06 14.18 -20.12
C VAL A 159 7.18 15.31 -19.60
N TRP A 160 6.97 15.41 -18.30
CA TRP A 160 6.17 16.48 -17.72
C TRP A 160 6.84 17.85 -17.88
N ARG A 161 8.16 17.98 -17.67
CA ARG A 161 8.89 19.25 -17.88
C ARG A 161 8.80 19.76 -19.31
N ASP A 162 8.72 18.83 -20.27
CA ASP A 162 8.66 19.14 -21.70
C ASP A 162 7.23 19.47 -22.17
N THR A 163 6.21 18.90 -21.52
CA THR A 163 4.80 19.05 -21.94
C THR A 163 3.97 19.99 -21.06
N SER A 164 4.47 20.38 -19.88
CA SER A 164 3.80 21.33 -18.98
C SER A 164 3.81 22.76 -19.52
N LEU A 165 2.78 23.52 -19.13
CA LEU A 165 2.66 24.93 -19.49
C LEU A 165 3.85 25.75 -18.94
N PRO A 166 4.27 26.84 -19.62
CA PRO A 166 5.46 27.62 -19.23
C PRO A 166 5.42 28.22 -17.82
N ASP A 167 4.22 28.44 -17.25
CA ASP A 167 4.00 28.99 -15.92
C ASP A 167 4.17 27.95 -14.79
N LYS A 168 4.39 26.67 -15.13
CA LYS A 168 4.57 25.61 -14.13
C LYS A 168 5.99 25.55 -13.61
N ASP A 169 6.10 25.33 -12.30
CA ASP A 169 7.38 25.11 -11.64
C ASP A 169 7.96 23.75 -12.04
N LYS A 170 8.85 23.76 -13.02
CA LYS A 170 9.53 22.57 -13.56
C LYS A 170 10.42 21.85 -12.54
N THR A 171 10.65 22.42 -11.37
CA THR A 171 11.38 21.77 -10.27
C THR A 171 10.49 20.86 -9.43
N GLN A 172 9.16 20.98 -9.55
CA GLN A 172 8.23 20.11 -8.84
C GLN A 172 8.46 18.64 -9.19
N MET A 173 8.60 17.85 -8.13
CA MET A 173 8.63 16.39 -8.20
C MET A 173 7.21 15.82 -8.17
N HIS A 174 7.10 14.50 -8.36
CA HIS A 174 5.85 13.76 -8.21
C HIS A 174 5.06 14.17 -6.95
N ASN A 175 3.74 14.41 -7.08
CA ASN A 175 2.87 15.00 -6.04
C ASN A 175 2.97 14.35 -4.65
N LYS A 176 3.26 13.04 -4.57
CA LYS A 176 3.41 12.32 -3.29
C LYS A 176 4.84 11.91 -2.97
N ASN A 177 5.82 12.62 -3.51
CA ASN A 177 7.25 12.32 -3.29
C ASN A 177 7.56 10.84 -3.50
N GLY A 178 7.09 10.25 -4.61
CA GLY A 178 7.30 8.83 -4.91
C GLY A 178 6.63 7.79 -3.98
N ASN A 179 5.79 8.18 -3.01
CA ASN A 179 5.22 7.27 -2.00
C ASN A 179 3.80 6.74 -2.32
N CYS A 180 3.35 6.96 -3.55
CA CYS A 180 2.06 6.47 -3.99
C CYS A 180 2.01 4.94 -4.03
N THR A 181 0.81 4.42 -3.87
CA THR A 181 0.53 2.99 -3.73
C THR A 181 0.86 2.20 -4.99
N GLU A 182 0.66 2.79 -6.18
CA GLU A 182 1.03 2.21 -7.46
C GLU A 182 2.55 2.02 -7.55
N LEU A 183 3.32 2.99 -7.08
CA LEU A 183 4.78 2.93 -7.08
C LEU A 183 5.27 1.87 -6.09
N MET A 184 4.62 1.73 -4.93
CA MET A 184 4.96 0.68 -3.96
C MET A 184 4.69 -0.71 -4.51
N ALA A 185 3.53 -0.93 -5.14
CA ALA A 185 3.22 -2.21 -5.81
C ALA A 185 4.25 -2.57 -6.89
N VAL A 186 4.66 -1.60 -7.71
CA VAL A 186 5.64 -1.82 -8.78
C VAL A 186 7.07 -2.00 -8.24
N ASN A 187 7.44 -1.34 -7.14
CA ASN A 187 8.70 -1.64 -6.46
C ASN A 187 8.73 -3.10 -6.00
N LEU A 188 7.66 -3.58 -5.37
CA LEU A 188 7.54 -4.97 -4.94
C LEU A 188 7.62 -5.95 -6.12
N TYR A 189 6.97 -5.64 -7.24
CA TYR A 189 7.08 -6.42 -8.47
C TYR A 189 8.55 -6.59 -8.90
N TYR A 190 9.29 -5.49 -9.04
CA TYR A 190 10.68 -5.52 -9.51
C TYR A 190 11.69 -6.09 -8.49
N LYS A 191 11.30 -6.30 -7.23
CA LYS A 191 12.15 -7.04 -6.29
C LYS A 191 12.23 -8.52 -6.60
N ASN A 192 11.15 -9.10 -7.13
CA ASN A 192 11.06 -10.53 -7.43
C ASN A 192 11.02 -10.84 -8.93
N ASN A 193 10.92 -9.82 -9.79
CA ASN A 193 10.79 -10.00 -11.22
C ASN A 193 11.82 -9.17 -11.99
N ALA A 194 12.53 -9.82 -12.91
CA ALA A 194 13.44 -9.17 -13.86
C ALA A 194 12.75 -8.77 -15.18
N ILE A 195 11.54 -9.30 -15.44
CA ILE A 195 10.79 -8.99 -16.65
C ILE A 195 10.25 -7.56 -16.53
N ASN A 196 10.20 -6.84 -17.66
CA ASN A 196 9.61 -5.51 -17.68
C ASN A 196 8.10 -5.64 -17.44
N LEU A 197 7.57 -4.86 -16.49
CA LEU A 197 6.14 -4.89 -16.15
C LEU A 197 5.26 -4.50 -17.34
N ARG A 198 5.78 -3.68 -18.27
CA ARG A 198 5.09 -3.31 -19.51
C ARG A 198 4.74 -4.51 -20.39
N ASP A 199 5.55 -5.55 -20.33
CA ASP A 199 5.35 -6.78 -21.12
C ASP A 199 4.38 -7.76 -20.43
N GLN A 200 4.06 -7.52 -19.15
CA GLN A 200 3.18 -8.39 -18.36
C GLN A 200 1.69 -8.10 -18.56
N LYS A 201 1.33 -7.00 -19.25
CA LYS A 201 -0.07 -6.64 -19.49
C LYS A 201 -0.86 -6.55 -18.18
N ALA A 202 -0.23 -5.98 -17.16
CA ALA A 202 -0.75 -5.98 -15.80
C ALA A 202 -1.93 -5.01 -15.64
N ARG A 203 -2.82 -5.34 -14.70
CA ARG A 203 -4.00 -4.55 -14.32
C ARG A 203 -3.81 -3.95 -12.94
N ILE A 204 -4.23 -2.71 -12.74
CA ILE A 204 -4.03 -1.97 -11.49
C ILE A 204 -5.29 -1.21 -11.06
N GLY A 205 -5.69 -1.38 -9.79
CA GLY A 205 -6.83 -0.68 -9.21
C GLY A 205 -6.49 -0.13 -7.83
N THR A 206 -6.95 1.09 -7.51
CA THR A 206 -6.57 1.80 -6.28
C THR A 206 -7.78 2.30 -5.50
N TRP A 207 -7.83 1.93 -4.22
CA TRP A 207 -8.70 2.52 -3.21
C TRP A 207 -7.98 3.63 -2.46
N VAL A 208 -8.63 4.78 -2.28
CA VAL A 208 -8.08 5.94 -1.56
C VAL A 208 -9.04 6.40 -0.47
N ASN A 209 -8.52 6.61 0.75
CA ASN A 209 -9.25 7.17 1.88
C ASN A 209 -9.30 8.70 1.79
N GLY A 210 -10.49 9.24 1.54
CA GLY A 210 -10.77 10.68 1.50
C GLY A 210 -11.60 11.15 2.71
N THR A 211 -12.22 12.31 2.56
CA THR A 211 -13.12 12.90 3.57
C THR A 211 -14.41 12.08 3.77
N HIS A 212 -14.83 11.34 2.75
CA HIS A 212 -16.07 10.55 2.74
C HIS A 212 -15.76 9.05 2.72
N GLY A 213 -14.69 8.64 3.40
CA GLY A 213 -14.24 7.26 3.43
C GLY A 213 -13.45 6.82 2.20
N TRP A 214 -13.33 5.50 2.04
CA TRP A 214 -12.58 4.87 0.97
C TRP A 214 -13.35 4.86 -0.33
N LYS A 215 -12.70 5.25 -1.43
CA LYS A 215 -13.28 5.28 -2.78
C LYS A 215 -12.29 4.77 -3.81
N LYS A 216 -12.80 4.12 -4.85
CA LYS A 216 -12.05 3.82 -6.08
C LYS A 216 -11.57 5.13 -6.69
N LYS A 217 -10.30 5.19 -7.10
CA LYS A 217 -9.73 6.42 -7.66
C LYS A 217 -8.71 6.11 -8.74
N ASP A 218 -8.76 6.92 -9.79
CA ASP A 218 -7.74 6.92 -10.83
C ASP A 218 -6.38 7.34 -10.26
N PRO A 219 -5.26 6.92 -10.89
CA PRO A 219 -3.93 7.41 -10.56
C PRO A 219 -3.91 8.94 -10.51
N CYS A 220 -3.22 9.51 -9.52
CA CYS A 220 -3.16 10.97 -9.38
C CYS A 220 -2.52 11.63 -10.63
N GLY A 221 -2.92 12.87 -10.91
CA GLY A 221 -2.50 13.61 -12.13
C GLY A 221 -3.48 13.48 -13.30
N SER A 222 -4.51 12.64 -13.20
CA SER A 222 -5.55 12.51 -14.24
C SER A 222 -6.51 13.71 -14.33
N ASP A 223 -6.73 14.44 -13.21
CA ASP A 223 -7.78 15.46 -13.11
C ASP A 223 -7.25 16.90 -12.94
N SER A 224 -5.92 17.11 -12.91
CA SER A 224 -5.32 18.44 -12.69
C SER A 224 -3.99 18.58 -13.42
N GLN A 225 -3.91 19.55 -14.34
CA GLN A 225 -2.71 19.84 -15.14
C GLN A 225 -1.55 20.48 -14.33
N ASP A 226 -1.79 20.80 -13.06
CA ASP A 226 -0.83 21.58 -12.25
C ASP A 226 0.33 20.76 -11.67
N PHE A 227 0.23 19.43 -11.68
CA PHE A 227 1.31 18.53 -11.26
C PHE A 227 1.22 17.20 -12.02
N TRP A 228 2.35 16.54 -12.26
CA TRP A 228 2.33 15.16 -12.72
C TRP A 228 2.23 14.18 -11.55
N GLY A 229 1.67 13.00 -11.84
CA GLY A 229 1.42 12.00 -10.83
C GLY A 229 1.55 10.57 -11.34
N CYS A 230 0.89 9.67 -10.64
CA CYS A 230 0.87 8.25 -10.96
C CYS A 230 0.30 7.96 -12.35
N ASN A 231 -0.51 8.84 -12.94
CA ASN A 231 -1.08 8.64 -14.29
C ASN A 231 0.00 8.47 -15.37
N LEU A 232 1.05 9.31 -15.36
CA LEU A 232 2.18 9.16 -16.27
C LEU A 232 2.98 7.88 -15.97
N PHE A 233 3.15 7.57 -14.69
CA PHE A 233 3.88 6.39 -14.25
C PHE A 233 3.17 5.09 -14.67
N THR A 234 1.86 4.96 -14.41
CA THR A 234 1.09 3.78 -14.80
C THR A 234 1.07 3.59 -16.31
N ALA A 235 0.97 4.69 -17.08
CA ALA A 235 1.08 4.65 -18.53
C ALA A 235 2.48 4.22 -19.00
N ASN A 236 3.54 4.76 -18.39
CA ASN A 236 4.93 4.40 -18.68
C ASN A 236 5.19 2.90 -18.41
N GLN A 237 4.61 2.35 -17.34
CA GLN A 237 4.69 0.93 -16.99
C GLN A 237 3.74 0.03 -17.80
N GLY A 238 2.94 0.58 -18.73
CA GLY A 238 1.99 -0.18 -19.55
C GLY A 238 0.83 -0.81 -18.77
N LEU A 239 0.47 -0.23 -17.63
CA LEU A 239 -0.58 -0.75 -16.76
C LEU A 239 -1.96 -0.38 -17.29
N LYS A 240 -2.88 -1.35 -17.34
CA LYS A 240 -4.30 -1.07 -17.50
C LYS A 240 -4.89 -0.69 -16.14
N VAL A 241 -5.28 0.57 -16.02
CA VAL A 241 -6.03 1.06 -14.85
C VAL A 241 -7.44 0.50 -14.89
N LEU A 242 -7.91 -0.08 -13.79
CA LEU A 242 -9.29 -0.56 -13.65
C LEU A 242 -10.26 0.64 -13.69
N GLU A 243 -11.39 0.47 -14.38
CA GLU A 243 -12.43 1.50 -14.42
C GLU A 243 -13.07 1.64 -13.03
N LYS A 244 -13.10 2.86 -12.48
CA LYS A 244 -13.61 3.12 -11.12
C LYS A 244 -15.13 2.92 -11.01
N GLU A 245 -15.84 2.97 -12.13
CA GLU A 245 -17.28 2.71 -12.22
C GLU A 245 -17.61 1.21 -12.23
N THR A 246 -16.64 0.33 -12.47
CA THR A 246 -16.86 -1.12 -12.41
C THR A 246 -17.36 -1.52 -11.01
N PRO A 247 -18.54 -2.15 -10.88
CA PRO A 247 -19.04 -2.63 -9.60
C PRO A 247 -18.08 -3.63 -8.95
N GLU A 248 -18.03 -3.65 -7.62
CA GLU A 248 -17.37 -4.73 -6.90
C GLU A 248 -18.12 -6.05 -7.14
N GLU A 249 -17.37 -7.14 -7.31
CA GLU A 249 -17.92 -8.47 -7.47
C GLU A 249 -17.41 -9.39 -6.36
N PRO A 250 -18.29 -10.23 -5.77
CA PRO A 250 -17.86 -11.17 -4.75
C PRO A 250 -16.90 -12.22 -5.33
N TYR A 251 -15.99 -12.70 -4.49
CA TYR A 251 -15.06 -13.77 -4.82
C TYR A 251 -14.93 -14.73 -3.65
N THR A 252 -14.38 -15.92 -3.92
CA THR A 252 -13.98 -16.87 -2.89
C THR A 252 -12.51 -17.19 -3.10
N LEU A 253 -11.65 -16.70 -2.20
CA LEU A 253 -10.19 -16.79 -2.37
C LEU A 253 -9.73 -18.23 -2.67
N ALA A 254 -10.26 -19.21 -1.93
CA ALA A 254 -9.87 -20.62 -2.05
C ALA A 254 -10.12 -21.24 -3.44
N THR A 255 -11.05 -20.71 -4.23
CA THR A 255 -11.37 -21.22 -5.57
C THR A 255 -10.98 -20.26 -6.69
N LEU A 256 -10.71 -18.99 -6.35
CA LEU A 256 -10.34 -17.96 -7.31
C LEU A 256 -9.07 -18.35 -8.05
N ALA A 257 -9.12 -18.39 -9.39
CA ALA A 257 -8.01 -18.84 -10.25
C ALA A 257 -7.37 -20.17 -9.78
N GLY A 258 -8.18 -21.13 -9.31
CA GLY A 258 -7.68 -22.42 -8.81
C GLY A 258 -7.09 -22.40 -7.40
N GLY A 259 -7.22 -21.28 -6.69
CA GLY A 259 -6.76 -21.10 -5.32
C GLY A 259 -5.31 -20.61 -5.21
N PRO A 260 -4.94 -19.95 -4.10
CA PRO A 260 -3.56 -19.58 -3.81
C PRO A 260 -2.69 -20.82 -3.65
N THR A 261 -1.52 -20.82 -4.30
CA THR A 261 -0.45 -21.80 -4.10
C THR A 261 0.67 -21.25 -3.22
N ILE A 262 0.85 -19.92 -3.22
CA ILE A 262 1.78 -19.22 -2.34
C ILE A 262 1.08 -17.97 -1.81
N GLN A 263 1.24 -17.72 -0.51
CA GLN A 263 0.91 -16.45 0.10
C GLN A 263 2.10 -16.01 0.95
N ASP A 264 2.71 -14.89 0.58
CA ASP A 264 3.86 -14.35 1.28
C ASP A 264 3.82 -12.81 1.32
N GLN A 265 4.89 -12.23 1.84
CA GLN A 265 5.14 -10.80 1.76
C GLN A 265 6.51 -10.56 1.11
N ILE A 266 6.49 -9.91 -0.04
CA ILE A 266 7.64 -9.20 -0.59
C ILE A 266 7.84 -7.93 0.24
N GLN A 267 9.03 -7.78 0.84
CA GLN A 267 9.39 -6.60 1.63
C GLN A 267 10.17 -5.62 0.77
N LEU A 268 9.86 -4.32 0.83
CA LEU A 268 10.60 -3.26 0.15
C LEU A 268 12.04 -3.19 0.65
N CYS A 269 12.25 -3.28 1.97
CA CYS A 269 13.57 -3.16 2.58
C CYS A 269 13.73 -4.09 3.79
N GLY A 270 14.94 -4.61 3.99
CA GLY A 270 15.40 -5.00 5.33
C GLY A 270 14.86 -6.31 5.93
N GLY A 271 14.53 -7.31 5.13
CA GLY A 271 14.21 -8.64 5.66
C GLY A 271 14.08 -9.71 4.57
N GLN A 272 14.06 -10.97 5.00
CA GLN A 272 13.75 -12.10 4.13
C GLN A 272 12.24 -12.08 3.80
N PRO A 273 11.83 -12.56 2.60
CA PRO A 273 10.42 -12.77 2.30
C PRO A 273 9.73 -13.55 3.41
N ARG A 274 8.55 -13.10 3.84
CA ARG A 274 7.78 -13.78 4.89
C ARG A 274 6.74 -14.67 4.24
N VAL A 275 6.99 -15.97 4.19
CA VAL A 275 6.01 -16.95 3.70
C VAL A 275 5.01 -17.26 4.81
N PHE A 276 3.72 -17.23 4.47
CA PHE A 276 2.65 -17.53 5.41
C PHE A 276 2.07 -18.91 5.08
N SER A 277 2.12 -19.83 6.04
CA SER A 277 1.41 -21.11 5.90
C SER A 277 -0.11 -20.86 5.93
N GLY A 278 -0.80 -21.42 4.94
CA GLY A 278 -2.26 -21.50 4.87
C GLY A 278 -2.75 -22.87 5.33
#